data_AF-A0A4Z0G5C2-F1
#
_entry.id   AF-A0A4Z0G5C2-F1
#
_cell.length_a   1.000
_cell.length_b   1.000
_cell.length_c   1.000
_cell.angle_alpha   90.00
_cell.angle_beta   90.00
_cell.angle_gamma   90.00
#
_symmetry.space_group_name_H-M   'P 1'
#
loop_
_entity.id
_entity.type
_entity.pdbx_description
1 polymer ?
#
loop_
_entity_poly.entity_id
_entity_poly.type
_entity_poly.pdbx_seq_one_letter_code
_entity_poly.pdbx_strand_id
1 'polypeptide(L)'
;APAPEAPAGPQLLLVSARTPRALTRATNELARHLKRHPELDLAAVAHTLAVGRRHRAHRRAVVCADLNDAALTLAITDPARVMDAPAEGGTGHFAFVATDPTGPVPDAADLYRSLAPFRAAVDACAAELPGRGPDALGLLGGDGGVPLAAFVTSYAVGRTCQEAGVRPAAVCGSGIGRVVAGCLAGVFDLKEALALLHGDAPGSPATWDLPVSLGSSGCWLEPAEAETPETWSVREDEGGPSTALLAKEGLTAIDLATPAGRGASVRDTLLHALGRAWTHGAEVDWAVWYGAGRRRVPLPTYPYERVRHWVEPRRAPSASGDQEEKDDLRQRFLGAGQAERRTLVEDFLRRQIATMLQRDADSLPEADEDLFVLGMDSLMLIDVIARLGDELGLVVPSTIDSEHPTIQELVDGVTG
;
A
#
# COMPACT_ATOMS: atom_id res chain seq x y z
N ALA A 1 -1.48 -21.87 -26.51
CA ALA A 1 -2.75 -22.13 -25.78
C ALA A 1 -3.40 -20.78 -25.51
N PRO A 2 -4.73 -20.62 -25.62
CA PRO A 2 -5.38 -19.44 -25.05
C PRO A 2 -5.01 -19.37 -23.57
N ALA A 3 -4.73 -18.15 -23.07
CA ALA A 3 -4.50 -17.94 -21.65
C ALA A 3 -5.73 -18.49 -20.89
N PRO A 4 -5.54 -19.16 -19.74
CA PRO A 4 -6.69 -19.63 -18.96
C PRO A 4 -7.62 -18.44 -18.70
N GLU A 5 -8.90 -18.59 -19.06
CA GLU A 5 -9.95 -17.63 -18.71
C GLU A 5 -9.82 -17.30 -17.23
N ALA A 6 -9.75 -16.00 -16.92
CA ALA A 6 -9.63 -15.53 -15.56
C ALA A 6 -10.75 -16.15 -14.71
N PRO A 7 -10.48 -16.62 -13.49
CA PRO A 7 -11.51 -17.24 -12.68
C PRO A 7 -12.59 -16.20 -12.40
N ALA A 8 -13.79 -16.44 -12.93
CA ALA A 8 -14.99 -15.64 -12.65
C ALA A 8 -15.18 -15.56 -11.12
N GLY A 9 -15.31 -14.34 -10.62
CA GLY A 9 -15.50 -14.10 -9.20
C GLY A 9 -14.80 -12.83 -8.70
N PRO A 10 -15.09 -12.46 -7.45
CA PRO A 10 -14.59 -11.25 -6.83
C PRO A 10 -13.06 -11.20 -6.80
N GLN A 11 -12.50 -9.99 -6.84
CA GLN A 11 -11.07 -9.74 -6.82
C GLN A 11 -10.72 -8.72 -5.74
N LEU A 12 -9.54 -8.90 -5.13
CA LEU A 12 -8.98 -7.98 -4.14
C LEU A 12 -8.07 -6.95 -4.82
N LEU A 13 -8.46 -5.68 -4.75
CA LEU A 13 -7.66 -4.56 -5.22
C LEU A 13 -6.89 -3.94 -4.06
N LEU A 14 -5.61 -3.68 -4.29
CA LEU A 14 -4.67 -3.18 -3.29
C LEU A 14 -4.13 -1.82 -3.72
N VAL A 15 -4.20 -0.84 -2.83
CA VAL A 15 -3.64 0.50 -3.03
C VAL A 15 -2.78 0.84 -1.82
N SER A 16 -1.55 1.28 -2.05
CA SER A 16 -0.69 1.73 -0.95
C SER A 16 0.09 2.99 -1.30
N ALA A 17 0.40 3.77 -0.27
CA ALA A 17 1.19 4.98 -0.41
C ALA A 17 2.05 5.29 0.83
N ARG A 18 2.97 6.25 0.68
CA ARG A 18 3.85 6.72 1.77
C ARG A 18 3.18 7.67 2.74
N THR A 19 2.09 8.31 2.35
CA THR A 19 1.33 9.25 3.20
C THR A 19 -0.17 9.02 3.00
N PRO A 20 -1.04 9.38 3.97
CA PRO A 20 -2.48 9.27 3.82
C PRO A 20 -3.01 10.08 2.63
N ARG A 21 -2.47 11.28 2.39
CA ARG A 21 -2.83 12.12 1.24
C ARG A 21 -2.49 11.46 -0.10
N ALA A 22 -1.31 10.86 -0.20
CA ALA A 22 -0.92 10.11 -1.40
C ALA A 22 -1.80 8.86 -1.61
N LEU A 23 -2.25 8.21 -0.53
CA LEU A 23 -3.18 7.07 -0.61
C LEU A 23 -4.53 7.50 -1.17
N THR A 24 -5.12 8.58 -0.67
CA THR A 24 -6.36 9.15 -1.19
C THR A 24 -6.23 9.51 -2.67
N ARG A 25 -5.12 10.15 -3.05
CA ARG A 25 -4.87 10.52 -4.45
C ARG A 25 -4.72 9.29 -5.35
N ALA A 26 -3.95 8.29 -4.94
CA ALA A 26 -3.77 7.04 -5.68
C ALA A 26 -5.10 6.29 -5.86
N THR A 27 -5.93 6.24 -4.80
CA THR A 27 -7.27 5.64 -4.83
C THR A 27 -8.15 6.34 -5.86
N ASN A 28 -8.22 7.68 -5.82
CA ASN A 28 -9.04 8.48 -6.74
C ASN A 28 -8.54 8.44 -8.19
N GLU A 29 -7.22 8.34 -8.41
CA GLU A 29 -6.64 8.15 -9.73
C GLU A 29 -6.97 6.77 -10.30
N LEU A 30 -6.90 5.71 -9.48
CA LEU A 30 -7.29 4.37 -9.86
C LEU A 30 -8.79 4.30 -10.18
N ALA A 31 -9.66 4.82 -9.33
CA ALA A 31 -11.12 4.86 -9.55
C ALA A 31 -11.47 5.51 -10.90
N ARG A 32 -10.88 6.68 -11.18
CA ARG A 32 -11.07 7.39 -12.46
C ARG A 32 -10.49 6.66 -13.66
N HIS A 33 -9.43 5.86 -13.48
CA HIS A 33 -8.85 5.07 -14.54
C HIS A 33 -9.76 3.88 -14.88
N LEU A 34 -10.20 3.11 -13.88
CA LEU A 34 -11.11 1.98 -14.08
C LEU A 34 -12.42 2.43 -14.76
N LYS A 35 -12.98 3.58 -14.35
CA LYS A 35 -14.16 4.16 -15.00
C LYS A 35 -13.95 4.54 -16.47
N ARG A 36 -12.72 4.91 -16.86
CA ARG A 36 -12.37 5.32 -18.24
C ARG A 36 -12.00 4.14 -19.13
N HIS A 37 -11.70 2.99 -18.54
CA HIS A 37 -11.20 1.80 -19.22
C HIS A 37 -12.05 0.56 -18.86
N PRO A 38 -13.34 0.51 -19.26
CA PRO A 38 -14.23 -0.62 -18.97
C PRO A 38 -13.82 -1.92 -19.68
N GLU A 39 -12.90 -1.85 -20.65
CA GLU A 39 -12.35 -2.99 -21.38
C GLU A 39 -11.31 -3.81 -20.59
N LEU A 40 -10.86 -3.31 -19.44
CA LEU A 40 -9.86 -4.02 -18.64
C LEU A 40 -10.43 -5.31 -18.04
N ASP A 41 -9.55 -6.26 -17.76
CA ASP A 41 -9.90 -7.43 -16.97
C ASP A 41 -9.61 -7.14 -15.48
N LEU A 42 -10.64 -7.21 -14.63
CA LEU A 42 -10.51 -6.97 -13.18
C LEU A 42 -9.46 -7.89 -12.55
N ALA A 43 -9.38 -9.15 -12.99
CA ALA A 43 -8.43 -10.11 -12.48
C ALA A 43 -6.97 -9.73 -12.83
N ALA A 44 -6.75 -9.17 -14.03
CA ALA A 44 -5.46 -8.61 -14.45
C ALA A 44 -5.13 -7.31 -13.70
N VAL A 45 -6.12 -6.46 -13.41
CA VAL A 45 -5.94 -5.26 -12.57
C VAL A 45 -5.49 -5.66 -11.16
N ALA A 46 -6.21 -6.58 -10.52
CA ALA A 46 -5.91 -7.08 -9.17
C ALA A 46 -4.51 -7.68 -9.09
N HIS A 47 -4.16 -8.54 -10.05
CA HIS A 47 -2.82 -9.10 -10.18
C HIS A 47 -1.75 -8.02 -10.34
N THR A 48 -1.97 -7.03 -11.21
CA THR A 48 -1.02 -5.93 -11.42
C THR A 48 -0.80 -5.12 -10.15
N LEU A 49 -1.84 -4.84 -9.38
CA LEU A 49 -1.74 -4.13 -8.11
C LEU A 49 -0.98 -4.95 -7.06
N ALA A 50 -1.19 -6.26 -7.01
CA ALA A 50 -0.59 -7.15 -6.02
C ALA A 50 0.91 -7.42 -6.26
N VAL A 51 1.32 -7.72 -7.50
CA VAL A 51 2.71 -8.13 -7.81
C VAL A 51 3.51 -7.07 -8.58
N GLY A 52 2.84 -6.08 -9.17
CA GLY A 52 3.46 -5.05 -10.01
C GLY A 52 3.78 -3.75 -9.28
N ARG A 53 3.44 -3.65 -7.99
CA ARG A 53 3.60 -2.43 -7.18
C ARG A 53 4.47 -2.71 -5.96
N ARG A 54 5.24 -1.70 -5.55
CA ARG A 54 5.92 -1.73 -4.25
C ARG A 54 4.94 -1.31 -3.17
N HIS A 55 4.61 -2.23 -2.29
CA HIS A 55 3.72 -1.97 -1.15
C HIS A 55 4.35 -1.03 -0.13
N ARG A 56 3.56 -0.08 0.37
CA ARG A 56 3.98 1.00 1.30
C ARG A 56 3.21 0.92 2.61
N ALA A 57 3.52 1.83 3.55
CA ALA A 57 3.01 1.81 4.91
C ALA A 57 1.49 2.09 4.99
N HIS A 58 0.97 3.08 4.28
CA HIS A 58 -0.48 3.33 4.26
C HIS A 58 -1.11 2.45 3.20
N ARG A 59 -2.00 1.55 3.63
CA ARG A 59 -2.55 0.47 2.83
C ARG A 59 -4.08 0.53 2.83
N ARG A 60 -4.66 0.31 1.66
CA ARG A 60 -6.09 0.21 1.40
C ARG A 60 -6.37 -1.01 0.55
N ALA A 61 -7.33 -1.81 0.98
CA ALA A 61 -7.78 -2.98 0.27
C ALA A 61 -9.30 -2.94 0.06
N VAL A 62 -9.76 -3.41 -1.09
CA VAL A 62 -11.19 -3.53 -1.41
C VAL A 62 -11.45 -4.83 -2.17
N VAL A 63 -12.53 -5.53 -1.82
CA VAL A 63 -13.02 -6.68 -2.59
C VAL A 63 -14.13 -6.19 -3.52
N CYS A 64 -13.98 -6.50 -4.81
CA CYS A 64 -14.86 -6.00 -5.85
C CYS A 64 -15.33 -7.14 -6.76
N ALA A 65 -16.60 -7.13 -7.13
CA ALA A 65 -17.18 -8.15 -8.00
C ALA A 65 -16.83 -7.92 -9.48
N ASP A 66 -16.80 -6.65 -9.91
CA ASP A 66 -16.50 -6.22 -11.28
C ASP A 66 -15.83 -4.84 -11.31
N LEU A 67 -15.48 -4.35 -12.51
CA LEU A 67 -14.81 -3.06 -12.69
C LEU A 67 -15.66 -1.85 -12.30
N ASN A 68 -16.98 -1.90 -12.49
CA ASN A 68 -17.86 -0.79 -12.14
C ASN A 68 -17.98 -0.70 -10.61
N ASP A 69 -18.16 -1.84 -9.96
CA ASP A 69 -18.13 -1.96 -8.51
C ASP A 69 -16.81 -1.46 -7.94
N ALA A 70 -15.68 -1.84 -8.54
CA ALA A 70 -14.36 -1.34 -8.16
C ALA A 70 -14.23 0.18 -8.28
N ALA A 71 -14.63 0.75 -9.42
CA ALA A 71 -14.56 2.19 -9.65
C ALA A 71 -15.43 2.97 -8.65
N LEU A 72 -16.64 2.46 -8.35
CA LEU A 72 -17.56 3.08 -7.41
C LEU A 72 -17.03 3.01 -5.96
N THR A 73 -16.59 1.82 -5.54
CA THR A 73 -16.09 1.58 -4.17
C THR A 73 -14.86 2.41 -3.87
N LEU A 74 -13.91 2.49 -4.81
CA LEU A 74 -12.71 3.30 -4.68
C LEU A 74 -13.00 4.81 -4.71
N ALA A 75 -14.09 5.25 -5.35
CA ALA A 75 -14.47 6.66 -5.39
C ALA A 75 -15.23 7.12 -4.12
N ILE A 76 -16.14 6.29 -3.61
CA ILE A 76 -16.94 6.61 -2.42
C ILE A 76 -16.13 6.37 -1.14
N THR A 77 -15.31 5.32 -1.13
CA THR A 77 -14.53 4.88 0.03
C THR A 77 -15.40 4.62 1.28
N ASP A 78 -16.50 3.89 1.09
CA ASP A 78 -17.41 3.50 2.17
C ASP A 78 -16.66 2.67 3.24
N PRO A 79 -16.62 3.10 4.52
CA PRO A 79 -15.97 2.37 5.61
C PRO A 79 -16.45 0.93 5.78
N ALA A 80 -17.68 0.60 5.35
CA ALA A 80 -18.20 -0.76 5.42
C ALA A 80 -17.55 -1.71 4.39
N ARG A 81 -16.96 -1.16 3.32
CA ARG A 81 -16.42 -1.91 2.18
C ARG A 81 -14.92 -1.76 2.00
N VAL A 82 -14.33 -0.72 2.58
CA VAL A 82 -12.91 -0.43 2.49
C VAL A 82 -12.19 -0.93 3.74
N MET A 83 -11.16 -1.74 3.51
CA MET A 83 -10.20 -2.11 4.55
C MET A 83 -9.07 -1.09 4.49
N ASP A 84 -8.93 -0.27 5.53
CA ASP A 84 -7.82 0.67 5.69
C ASP A 84 -6.99 0.30 6.92
N ALA A 85 -5.70 0.62 6.89
CA ALA A 85 -4.81 0.49 8.04
C ALA A 85 -4.83 1.76 8.91
N PRO A 86 -4.78 1.66 10.25
CA PRO A 86 -4.50 2.82 11.09
C PRO A 86 -3.10 3.37 10.79
N ALA A 87 -2.94 4.70 10.88
CA ALA A 87 -1.76 5.43 10.38
C ALA A 87 -0.45 5.10 11.11
N GLU A 88 -0.49 4.53 12.30
CA GLU A 88 0.66 4.19 13.14
C GLU A 88 0.34 2.94 13.97
N GLY A 89 1.08 1.86 13.77
CA GLY A 89 0.89 0.60 14.49
C GLY A 89 1.64 -0.52 13.78
N GLY A 90 2.61 -1.13 14.47
CA GLY A 90 3.56 -2.08 13.89
C GLY A 90 2.91 -3.28 13.18
N THR A 91 3.70 -3.90 12.30
CA THR A 91 3.35 -5.16 11.62
C THR A 91 2.83 -6.20 12.61
N GLY A 92 1.65 -6.79 12.36
CA GLY A 92 1.27 -8.08 12.97
C GLY A 92 0.33 -8.05 14.20
N HIS A 93 -0.41 -6.97 14.47
CA HIS A 93 -1.36 -6.93 15.59
C HIS A 93 -2.77 -7.39 15.19
N PHE A 94 -2.91 -8.65 14.77
CA PHE A 94 -4.22 -9.22 14.46
C PHE A 94 -4.36 -10.66 14.95
N ALA A 95 -5.60 -11.07 15.18
CA ALA A 95 -5.97 -12.42 15.56
C ALA A 95 -6.86 -13.04 14.49
N PHE A 96 -6.68 -14.34 14.27
CA PHE A 96 -7.66 -15.11 13.51
C PHE A 96 -8.87 -15.40 14.39
N VAL A 97 -10.07 -15.23 13.82
CA VAL A 97 -11.33 -15.42 14.53
C VAL A 97 -12.15 -16.46 13.76
N ALA A 98 -12.30 -17.63 14.35
CA ALA A 98 -13.16 -18.69 13.85
C ALA A 98 -14.45 -18.69 14.67
N THR A 99 -15.58 -18.43 14.02
CA THR A 99 -16.90 -18.45 14.65
C THR A 99 -17.69 -19.65 14.17
N ASP A 100 -18.92 -19.76 14.68
CA ASP A 100 -19.84 -20.79 14.24
C ASP A 100 -20.10 -20.72 12.74
N PRO A 101 -20.27 -21.90 12.13
CA PRO A 101 -20.23 -22.02 10.71
C PRO A 101 -21.62 -21.96 10.11
N THR A 102 -21.64 -21.93 8.78
CA THR A 102 -22.87 -21.73 8.03
C THR A 102 -23.00 -22.80 6.97
N GLY A 103 -22.90 -24.07 7.40
CA GLY A 103 -23.05 -25.24 6.54
C GLY A 103 -22.11 -25.29 5.33
N PRO A 104 -22.37 -26.20 4.39
CA PRO A 104 -21.70 -26.25 3.09
C PRO A 104 -21.88 -24.95 2.31
N VAL A 105 -20.78 -24.37 1.84
CA VAL A 105 -20.80 -23.15 1.00
C VAL A 105 -20.58 -23.55 -0.46
N PRO A 106 -21.45 -23.11 -1.41
CA PRO A 106 -21.41 -23.61 -2.79
C PRO A 106 -20.08 -23.44 -3.51
N ASP A 107 -19.35 -22.34 -3.28
CA ASP A 107 -18.10 -22.02 -3.99
C ASP A 107 -16.85 -22.71 -3.40
N ALA A 108 -16.98 -23.44 -2.28
CA ALA A 108 -15.88 -24.17 -1.67
C ALA A 108 -15.28 -25.22 -2.62
N ALA A 109 -16.12 -25.91 -3.40
CA ALA A 109 -15.69 -26.89 -4.40
C ALA A 109 -14.93 -26.26 -5.58
N ASP A 110 -15.29 -25.02 -5.96
CA ASP A 110 -14.56 -24.26 -6.99
C ASP A 110 -13.19 -23.82 -6.48
N LEU A 111 -13.10 -23.39 -5.22
CA LEU A 111 -11.82 -23.07 -4.58
C LEU A 111 -10.92 -24.29 -4.45
N TYR A 112 -11.46 -25.43 -4.01
CA TYR A 112 -10.73 -26.69 -3.96
C TYR A 112 -10.09 -27.06 -5.30
N ARG A 113 -10.82 -26.88 -6.40
CA ARG A 113 -10.28 -27.12 -7.75
C ARG A 113 -9.23 -26.10 -8.18
N SER A 114 -9.38 -24.83 -7.80
CA SER A 114 -8.60 -23.72 -8.36
C SER A 114 -7.40 -23.27 -7.51
N LEU A 115 -7.40 -23.51 -6.19
CA LEU A 115 -6.41 -22.95 -5.26
C LEU A 115 -5.67 -24.06 -4.49
N ALA A 116 -4.37 -24.21 -4.78
CA ALA A 116 -3.58 -25.34 -4.30
C ALA A 116 -3.43 -25.44 -2.76
N PRO A 117 -3.17 -24.35 -2.00
CA PRO A 117 -3.11 -24.45 -0.55
C PRO A 117 -4.44 -24.84 0.09
N PHE A 118 -5.55 -24.31 -0.44
CA PHE A 118 -6.89 -24.65 0.04
C PHE A 118 -7.17 -26.14 -0.19
N ARG A 119 -6.88 -26.64 -1.40
CA ARG A 119 -6.97 -28.07 -1.71
C ARG A 119 -6.14 -28.94 -0.77
N ALA A 120 -4.88 -28.59 -0.55
CA ALA A 120 -3.99 -29.36 0.31
C ALA A 120 -4.52 -29.45 1.75
N ALA A 121 -5.09 -28.37 2.28
CA ALA A 121 -5.69 -28.38 3.61
C ALA A 121 -6.94 -29.27 3.68
N VAL A 122 -7.82 -29.23 2.67
CA VAL A 122 -9.00 -30.10 2.60
C VAL A 122 -8.61 -31.57 2.43
N ASP A 123 -7.62 -31.86 1.59
CA ASP A 123 -7.10 -33.22 1.38
C ASP A 123 -6.50 -33.79 2.67
N ALA A 124 -5.80 -32.95 3.45
CA ALA A 124 -5.28 -33.34 4.76
C ALA A 124 -6.41 -33.71 5.72
N CYS A 125 -7.50 -32.93 5.77
CA CYS A 125 -8.67 -33.28 6.59
C CYS A 125 -9.30 -34.62 6.14
N ALA A 126 -9.43 -34.83 4.83
CA ALA A 126 -10.00 -36.07 4.29
C ALA A 126 -9.16 -37.30 4.62
N ALA A 127 -7.83 -37.16 4.63
CA ALA A 127 -6.90 -38.25 4.91
C ALA A 127 -6.94 -38.74 6.37
N GLU A 128 -7.31 -37.87 7.32
CA GLU A 128 -7.35 -38.19 8.75
C GLU A 128 -8.68 -38.81 9.21
N LEU A 129 -9.70 -38.85 8.35
CA LEU A 129 -11.00 -39.43 8.70
C LEU A 129 -10.97 -40.97 8.67
N PRO A 130 -11.52 -41.65 9.70
CA PRO A 130 -11.48 -43.10 9.77
C PRO A 130 -12.41 -43.78 8.75
N GLY A 131 -11.95 -44.90 8.16
CA GLY A 131 -12.76 -45.78 7.30
C GLY A 131 -12.95 -45.28 5.86
N ARG A 132 -14.12 -45.56 5.26
CA ARG A 132 -14.56 -44.95 3.99
C ARG A 132 -15.31 -43.65 4.27
N GLY A 133 -14.63 -42.69 4.92
CA GLY A 133 -15.17 -41.35 5.11
C GLY A 133 -15.49 -40.66 3.77
N PRO A 134 -16.16 -39.49 3.79
CA PRO A 134 -16.40 -38.75 2.57
C PRO A 134 -15.09 -38.32 1.93
N ASP A 135 -15.06 -38.28 0.60
CA ASP A 135 -13.92 -37.68 -0.11
C ASP A 135 -13.87 -36.16 0.11
N ALA A 136 -12.80 -35.51 -0.36
CA ALA A 136 -12.59 -34.08 -0.17
C ALA A 136 -13.76 -33.19 -0.65
N LEU A 137 -14.43 -33.58 -1.75
CA LEU A 137 -15.57 -32.82 -2.27
C LEU A 137 -16.85 -33.11 -1.50
N GLY A 138 -17.08 -34.36 -1.10
CA GLY A 138 -18.18 -34.75 -0.22
C GLY A 138 -18.09 -34.06 1.15
N LEU A 139 -16.88 -33.91 1.69
CA LEU A 139 -16.64 -33.16 2.93
C LEU A 139 -17.09 -31.71 2.83
N LEU A 140 -16.67 -31.01 1.78
CA LEU A 140 -17.09 -29.64 1.52
C LEU A 140 -18.60 -29.56 1.22
N GLY A 141 -19.17 -30.60 0.62
CA GLY A 141 -20.59 -30.74 0.32
C GLY A 141 -21.48 -31.06 1.52
N GLY A 142 -20.89 -31.44 2.67
CA GLY A 142 -21.64 -31.73 3.90
C GLY A 142 -21.93 -33.21 4.16
N ASP A 143 -21.33 -34.14 3.42
CA ASP A 143 -21.59 -35.59 3.57
C ASP A 143 -21.23 -36.14 4.96
N GLY A 144 -20.33 -35.47 5.69
CA GLY A 144 -20.01 -35.78 7.08
C GLY A 144 -20.68 -34.86 8.11
N GLY A 145 -21.70 -34.10 7.71
CA GLY A 145 -22.46 -33.19 8.55
C GLY A 145 -21.96 -31.74 8.54
N VAL A 146 -22.84 -30.84 8.98
CA VAL A 146 -22.60 -29.39 9.03
C VAL A 146 -21.36 -29.03 9.86
N PRO A 147 -21.13 -29.58 11.07
CA PRO A 147 -19.95 -29.25 11.89
C PRO A 147 -18.62 -29.65 11.24
N LEU A 148 -18.60 -30.75 10.48
CA LEU A 148 -17.38 -31.20 9.80
C LEU A 148 -17.06 -30.32 8.58
N ALA A 149 -18.04 -30.08 7.70
CA ALA A 149 -17.85 -29.22 6.53
C ALA A 149 -17.40 -27.80 6.92
N ALA A 150 -17.99 -27.30 8.00
CA ALA A 150 -17.65 -26.07 8.66
C ALA A 150 -16.19 -25.99 9.13
N PHE A 151 -15.77 -26.98 9.94
CA PHE A 151 -14.41 -27.06 10.44
C PHE A 151 -13.42 -27.10 9.26
N VAL A 152 -13.65 -27.99 8.30
CA VAL A 152 -12.78 -28.17 7.13
C VAL A 152 -12.65 -26.88 6.34
N THR A 153 -13.76 -26.16 6.12
CA THR A 153 -13.74 -24.89 5.37
C THR A 153 -12.96 -23.81 6.11
N SER A 154 -13.27 -23.55 7.39
CA SER A 154 -12.61 -22.52 8.20
C SER A 154 -11.12 -22.84 8.43
N TYR A 155 -10.79 -24.11 8.67
CA TYR A 155 -9.41 -24.59 8.77
C TYR A 155 -8.65 -24.38 7.46
N ALA A 156 -9.25 -24.74 6.32
CA ALA A 156 -8.63 -24.54 5.01
C ALA A 156 -8.42 -23.06 4.66
N VAL A 157 -9.34 -22.17 5.04
CA VAL A 157 -9.16 -20.70 4.93
C VAL A 157 -7.97 -20.26 5.76
N GLY A 158 -7.93 -20.62 7.05
CA GLY A 158 -6.84 -20.25 7.97
C GLY A 158 -5.47 -20.76 7.50
N ARG A 159 -5.39 -22.03 7.08
CA ARG A 159 -4.19 -22.63 6.49
C ARG A 159 -3.77 -21.92 5.21
N THR A 160 -4.72 -21.60 4.33
CA THR A 160 -4.40 -20.87 3.09
C THR A 160 -3.81 -19.49 3.38
N CYS A 161 -4.34 -18.76 4.37
CA CYS A 161 -3.74 -17.51 4.82
C CYS A 161 -2.32 -17.73 5.36
N GLN A 162 -2.10 -18.77 6.19
CA GLN A 162 -0.77 -19.11 6.71
C GLN A 162 0.22 -19.47 5.59
N GLU A 163 -0.17 -20.27 4.60
CA GLU A 163 0.68 -20.58 3.46
C GLU A 163 0.99 -19.34 2.61
N ALA A 164 0.06 -18.38 2.54
CA ALA A 164 0.29 -17.07 1.90
C ALA A 164 1.15 -16.10 2.76
N GLY A 165 1.77 -16.56 3.85
CA GLY A 165 2.66 -15.75 4.68
C GLY A 165 1.96 -14.96 5.79
N VAL A 166 0.64 -15.05 5.95
CA VAL A 166 -0.08 -14.39 7.06
C VAL A 166 0.25 -15.09 8.37
N ARG A 167 0.67 -14.34 9.38
CA ARG A 167 1.00 -14.85 10.72
C ARG A 167 0.18 -14.09 11.75
N PRO A 168 -0.88 -14.69 12.33
CA PRO A 168 -1.64 -14.05 13.40
C PRO A 168 -0.86 -14.06 14.71
N ALA A 169 -1.15 -13.11 15.60
CA ALA A 169 -0.60 -13.04 16.95
C ALA A 169 -1.37 -13.91 17.95
N ALA A 170 -2.61 -14.29 17.62
CA ALA A 170 -3.49 -15.11 18.44
C ALA A 170 -4.60 -15.74 17.58
N VAL A 171 -5.31 -16.72 18.14
CA VAL A 171 -6.49 -17.33 17.51
C VAL A 171 -7.65 -17.33 18.49
N CYS A 172 -8.84 -16.94 18.04
CA CYS A 172 -10.06 -16.94 18.83
C CYS A 172 -11.10 -17.86 18.19
N GLY A 173 -11.81 -18.62 19.03
CA GLY A 173 -12.78 -19.61 18.58
C GLY A 173 -14.09 -19.53 19.35
N SER A 174 -15.24 -19.55 18.68
CA SER A 174 -16.55 -19.78 19.32
C SER A 174 -17.29 -20.94 18.65
N GLY A 175 -18.05 -21.70 19.44
CA GLY A 175 -18.71 -22.94 19.00
C GLY A 175 -17.78 -23.87 18.22
N ILE A 176 -18.06 -24.20 16.95
CA ILE A 176 -17.13 -25.05 16.15
C ILE A 176 -15.74 -24.43 16.00
N GLY A 177 -15.69 -23.10 15.99
CA GLY A 177 -14.49 -22.33 15.83
C GLY A 177 -13.50 -22.54 16.98
N ARG A 178 -13.95 -23.08 18.13
CA ARG A 178 -13.05 -23.52 19.21
C ARG A 178 -12.07 -24.56 18.71
N VAL A 179 -12.56 -25.59 18.03
CA VAL A 179 -11.74 -26.69 17.52
C VAL A 179 -10.81 -26.19 16.41
N VAL A 180 -11.31 -25.29 15.54
CA VAL A 180 -10.47 -24.62 14.53
C VAL A 180 -9.35 -23.81 15.18
N ALA A 181 -9.66 -23.06 16.25
CA ALA A 181 -8.69 -22.23 16.95
C ALA A 181 -7.59 -23.07 17.62
N GLY A 182 -7.98 -24.15 18.33
CA GLY A 182 -7.03 -25.08 18.94
C GLY A 182 -6.11 -25.74 17.92
N CYS A 183 -6.66 -26.21 16.80
CA CYS A 183 -5.88 -26.84 15.74
C CYS A 183 -4.91 -25.87 15.06
N LEU A 184 -5.35 -24.65 14.71
CA LEU A 184 -4.49 -23.63 14.08
C LEU A 184 -3.41 -23.09 15.02
N ALA A 185 -3.66 -23.11 16.33
CA ALA A 185 -2.70 -22.69 17.36
C ALA A 185 -1.73 -23.80 17.80
N GLY A 186 -1.95 -25.04 17.36
CA GLY A 186 -1.11 -26.19 17.72
C GLY A 186 -1.39 -26.77 19.10
N VAL A 187 -2.59 -26.57 19.65
CA VAL A 187 -3.00 -27.18 20.93
C VAL A 187 -3.11 -28.69 20.79
N PHE A 188 -3.61 -29.15 19.65
CA PHE A 188 -3.74 -30.54 19.24
C PHE A 188 -3.60 -30.63 17.72
N ASP A 189 -3.30 -31.81 17.22
CA ASP A 189 -3.11 -32.02 15.79
C ASP A 189 -4.44 -32.10 15.01
N LEU A 190 -4.36 -32.24 13.68
CA LEU A 190 -5.55 -32.31 12.82
C LEU A 190 -6.42 -33.55 13.11
N LYS A 191 -5.79 -34.68 13.45
CA LYS A 191 -6.49 -35.93 13.72
C LYS A 191 -7.29 -35.83 15.01
N GLU A 192 -6.67 -35.29 16.05
CA GLU A 192 -7.32 -35.00 17.34
C GLU A 192 -8.44 -33.98 17.17
N ALA A 193 -8.23 -32.93 16.37
CA ALA A 193 -9.26 -31.94 16.05
C ALA A 193 -10.51 -32.59 15.44
N LEU A 194 -10.33 -33.51 14.47
CA LEU A 194 -11.43 -34.22 13.84
C LEU A 194 -12.12 -35.21 14.79
N ALA A 195 -11.38 -35.83 15.72
CA ALA A 195 -11.93 -36.69 16.75
C ALA A 195 -12.83 -35.89 17.73
N LEU A 196 -12.39 -34.69 18.14
CA LEU A 196 -13.19 -33.78 18.99
C LEU A 196 -14.57 -33.45 18.38
N LEU A 197 -14.66 -33.35 17.05
CA LEU A 197 -15.94 -33.10 16.36
C LEU A 197 -16.95 -34.24 16.53
N HIS A 198 -16.48 -35.44 16.85
CA HIS A 198 -17.29 -36.62 17.10
C HIS A 198 -17.49 -36.91 18.60
N GLY A 199 -17.01 -36.01 19.47
CA GLY A 199 -17.16 -36.10 20.92
C GLY A 199 -16.04 -36.86 21.64
N ASP A 200 -14.93 -37.15 20.97
CA ASP A 200 -13.75 -37.73 21.62
C ASP A 200 -13.02 -36.68 22.48
N ALA A 201 -12.26 -37.14 23.48
CA ALA A 201 -11.44 -36.26 24.33
C ALA A 201 -10.12 -35.86 23.63
N PRO A 202 -9.62 -34.64 23.85
CA PRO A 202 -8.32 -34.22 23.30
C PRO A 202 -7.18 -35.03 23.94
N GLY A 203 -6.09 -35.22 23.19
CA GLY A 203 -4.81 -35.61 23.78
C GLY A 203 -4.25 -34.50 24.67
N SER A 204 -3.59 -34.86 25.77
CA SER A 204 -2.99 -33.91 26.73
C SER A 204 -2.01 -32.95 26.03
N PRO A 205 -2.10 -31.62 26.19
CA PRO A 205 -1.15 -30.69 25.61
C PRO A 205 0.10 -30.52 26.49
N ALA A 206 1.27 -30.36 25.88
CA ALA A 206 2.49 -29.96 26.58
C ALA A 206 2.79 -28.45 26.42
N THR A 207 2.61 -27.90 25.21
CA THR A 207 2.81 -26.48 24.85
C THR A 207 2.22 -26.23 23.45
N TRP A 208 1.75 -25.01 23.15
CA TRP A 208 1.25 -24.63 21.81
C TRP A 208 1.81 -23.28 21.33
N ASP A 209 1.65 -22.99 20.04
CA ASP A 209 2.39 -21.92 19.34
C ASP A 209 1.76 -20.53 19.47
N LEU A 210 0.43 -20.45 19.56
CA LEU A 210 -0.32 -19.18 19.55
C LEU A 210 -1.25 -19.06 20.76
N PRO A 211 -1.38 -17.88 21.39
CA PRO A 211 -2.43 -17.61 22.36
C PRO A 211 -3.81 -17.93 21.79
N VAL A 212 -4.61 -18.67 22.57
CA VAL A 212 -5.98 -19.06 22.19
C VAL A 212 -6.97 -18.37 23.13
N SER A 213 -8.09 -17.88 22.60
CA SER A 213 -9.22 -17.45 23.44
C SER A 213 -10.50 -18.09 22.92
N LEU A 214 -11.33 -18.60 23.83
CA LEU A 214 -12.52 -19.35 23.47
C LEU A 214 -13.80 -18.68 23.97
N GLY A 215 -14.83 -18.65 23.11
CA GLY A 215 -16.13 -18.05 23.38
C GLY A 215 -16.06 -16.60 23.82
N SER A 216 -16.92 -16.25 24.78
CA SER A 216 -17.03 -14.93 25.40
C SER A 216 -16.23 -14.79 26.71
N SER A 217 -15.31 -15.72 26.99
CA SER A 217 -14.53 -15.76 28.24
C SER A 217 -13.78 -14.47 28.54
N GLY A 218 -13.34 -13.74 27.50
CA GLY A 218 -12.58 -12.50 27.65
C GLY A 218 -11.17 -12.71 28.21
N CYS A 219 -10.70 -13.96 28.28
CA CYS A 219 -9.37 -14.34 28.75
C CYS A 219 -8.66 -15.28 27.74
N TRP A 220 -7.35 -15.38 27.90
CA TRP A 220 -6.53 -16.36 27.18
C TRP A 220 -6.69 -17.73 27.85
N LEU A 221 -6.74 -18.77 27.03
CA LEU A 221 -6.85 -20.17 27.44
C LEU A 221 -5.62 -20.55 28.27
N GLU A 222 -5.87 -21.13 29.44
CA GLU A 222 -4.81 -21.66 30.29
C GLU A 222 -4.51 -23.14 29.97
N PRO A 223 -3.28 -23.64 30.18
CA PRO A 223 -2.91 -25.04 29.92
C PRO A 223 -3.85 -26.07 30.58
N ALA A 224 -4.29 -25.82 31.82
CA ALA A 224 -5.20 -26.71 32.53
C ALA A 224 -6.60 -26.76 31.91
N GLU A 225 -7.06 -25.67 31.30
CA GLU A 225 -8.34 -25.62 30.61
C GLU A 225 -8.29 -26.37 29.28
N ALA A 226 -7.14 -26.34 28.60
CA ALA A 226 -6.93 -27.06 27.34
C ALA A 226 -7.00 -28.59 27.48
N GLU A 227 -6.61 -29.12 28.64
CA GLU A 227 -6.72 -30.55 28.99
C GLU A 227 -8.16 -31.00 29.23
N THR A 228 -9.08 -30.07 29.48
CA THR A 228 -10.46 -30.38 29.84
C THR A 228 -11.28 -30.62 28.55
N PRO A 229 -11.82 -31.83 28.30
CA PRO A 229 -12.57 -32.12 27.08
C PRO A 229 -13.77 -31.18 26.86
N GLU A 230 -14.44 -30.80 27.95
CA GLU A 230 -15.61 -29.92 27.91
C GLU A 230 -15.27 -28.51 27.40
N THR A 231 -14.02 -28.07 27.50
CA THR A 231 -13.54 -26.79 26.97
C THR A 231 -13.70 -26.71 25.45
N TRP A 232 -13.58 -27.84 24.76
CA TRP A 232 -13.64 -27.93 23.30
C TRP A 232 -15.01 -28.29 22.77
N SER A 233 -15.95 -28.65 23.66
CA SER A 233 -17.32 -28.96 23.28
C SER A 233 -18.11 -27.70 22.90
N VAL A 234 -18.98 -27.81 21.89
CA VAL A 234 -19.85 -26.72 21.43
C VAL A 234 -20.96 -26.49 22.46
N ARG A 235 -21.14 -25.25 22.93
CA ARG A 235 -22.19 -24.87 23.89
C ARG A 235 -23.15 -23.87 23.24
N GLU A 236 -24.45 -24.11 23.34
CA GLU A 236 -25.51 -23.30 22.70
C GLU A 236 -25.58 -21.85 23.21
N ASP A 237 -25.13 -21.59 24.44
CA ASP A 237 -25.26 -20.28 25.12
C ASP A 237 -24.01 -19.40 25.04
N GLU A 238 -23.01 -19.78 24.25
CA GLU A 238 -21.78 -19.00 24.17
C GLU A 238 -21.95 -17.79 23.26
N GLY A 239 -21.79 -16.61 23.85
CA GLY A 239 -21.66 -15.38 23.07
C GLY A 239 -20.55 -15.49 22.01
N GLY A 240 -20.59 -14.58 21.04
CA GLY A 240 -19.61 -14.51 19.97
C GLY A 240 -18.16 -14.38 20.46
N PRO A 241 -17.18 -14.40 19.53
CA PRO A 241 -15.76 -14.38 19.86
C PRO A 241 -15.41 -13.21 20.78
N SER A 242 -14.36 -13.35 21.59
CA SER A 242 -13.92 -12.37 22.59
C SER A 242 -13.41 -11.05 21.98
N THR A 243 -14.31 -10.29 21.34
CA THR A 243 -14.05 -8.96 20.75
C THR A 243 -13.55 -7.97 21.80
N ALA A 244 -14.04 -8.09 23.03
CA ALA A 244 -13.56 -7.29 24.16
C ALA A 244 -12.09 -7.58 24.50
N LEU A 245 -11.66 -8.85 24.44
CA LEU A 245 -10.26 -9.22 24.65
C LEU A 245 -9.40 -8.68 23.51
N LEU A 246 -9.80 -8.89 22.27
CA LEU A 246 -9.08 -8.39 21.10
C LEU A 246 -8.91 -6.86 21.16
N ALA A 247 -9.97 -6.13 21.52
CA ALA A 247 -9.91 -4.68 21.70
C ALA A 247 -8.96 -4.27 22.84
N LYS A 248 -8.98 -4.98 23.98
CA LYS A 248 -8.08 -4.74 25.11
C LYS A 248 -6.61 -4.96 24.74
N GLU A 249 -6.32 -5.97 23.93
CA GLU A 249 -4.97 -6.34 23.49
C GLU A 249 -4.51 -5.59 22.23
N GLY A 250 -5.36 -4.71 21.68
CA GLY A 250 -5.06 -3.96 20.46
C GLY A 250 -4.97 -4.84 19.21
N LEU A 251 -5.63 -6.00 19.20
CA LEU A 251 -5.63 -6.96 18.10
C LEU A 251 -6.83 -6.73 17.18
N THR A 252 -6.57 -6.62 15.88
CA THR A 252 -7.61 -6.60 14.86
C THR A 252 -8.15 -8.01 14.60
N ALA A 253 -9.46 -8.16 14.53
CA ALA A 253 -10.10 -9.42 14.16
C ALA A 253 -10.03 -9.68 12.65
N ILE A 254 -9.58 -10.89 12.29
CA ILE A 254 -9.65 -11.43 10.93
C ILE A 254 -10.53 -12.68 10.95
N ASP A 255 -11.74 -12.54 10.40
CA ASP A 255 -12.73 -13.60 10.38
C ASP A 255 -12.34 -14.69 9.37
N LEU A 256 -12.29 -15.94 9.83
CA LEU A 256 -12.03 -17.13 9.01
C LEU A 256 -13.32 -17.86 8.60
N ALA A 257 -14.43 -17.57 9.28
CA ALA A 257 -15.72 -18.16 8.99
C ALA A 257 -16.42 -17.43 7.83
N THR A 258 -17.09 -18.18 6.96
CA THR A 258 -17.92 -17.59 5.91
C THR A 258 -19.28 -17.17 6.51
N PRO A 259 -19.70 -15.90 6.34
CA PRO A 259 -20.97 -15.43 6.87
C PRO A 259 -22.18 -16.17 6.28
N ALA A 260 -23.23 -16.33 7.08
CA ALA A 260 -24.44 -17.02 6.67
C ALA A 260 -25.27 -16.12 5.76
N GLY A 261 -25.88 -16.70 4.73
CA GLY A 261 -26.93 -16.04 3.98
C GLY A 261 -26.72 -16.05 2.49
N ARG A 262 -27.58 -15.29 1.81
CA ARG A 262 -27.59 -15.20 0.36
C ARG A 262 -26.31 -14.50 -0.11
N GLY A 263 -25.46 -15.23 -0.83
CA GLY A 263 -24.17 -14.72 -1.32
C GLY A 263 -22.96 -15.13 -0.46
N ALA A 264 -23.12 -16.07 0.48
CA ALA A 264 -21.98 -16.68 1.17
C ALA A 264 -20.95 -17.21 0.16
N SER A 265 -19.70 -16.77 0.32
CA SER A 265 -18.58 -17.15 -0.54
C SER A 265 -17.33 -17.34 0.30
N VAL A 266 -16.76 -18.55 0.25
CA VAL A 266 -15.46 -18.84 0.86
C VAL A 266 -14.36 -18.00 0.20
N ARG A 267 -14.50 -17.71 -1.09
CA ARG A 267 -13.55 -16.85 -1.81
C ARG A 267 -13.58 -15.44 -1.23
N ASP A 268 -14.76 -14.88 -1.00
CA ASP A 268 -14.87 -13.56 -0.38
C ASP A 268 -14.27 -13.54 1.03
N THR A 269 -14.55 -14.56 1.86
CA THR A 269 -13.92 -14.68 3.19
C THR A 269 -12.40 -14.64 3.10
N LEU A 270 -11.83 -15.43 2.19
CA LEU A 270 -10.38 -15.50 2.03
C LEU A 270 -9.78 -14.19 1.49
N LEU A 271 -10.45 -13.53 0.55
CA LEU A 271 -10.03 -12.22 0.03
C LEU A 271 -10.08 -11.13 1.10
N HIS A 272 -11.12 -11.12 1.94
CA HIS A 272 -11.22 -10.20 3.07
C HIS A 272 -10.16 -10.49 4.13
N ALA A 273 -9.89 -11.77 4.42
CA ALA A 273 -8.85 -12.16 5.38
C ALA A 273 -7.46 -11.71 4.92
N LEU A 274 -7.10 -11.98 3.66
CA LEU A 274 -5.85 -11.53 3.06
C LEU A 274 -5.78 -9.99 2.97
N GLY A 275 -6.88 -9.33 2.60
CA GLY A 275 -6.99 -7.88 2.53
C GLY A 275 -6.75 -7.22 3.89
N ARG A 276 -7.44 -7.68 4.94
CA ARG A 276 -7.28 -7.19 6.31
C ARG A 276 -5.89 -7.45 6.86
N ALA A 277 -5.35 -8.66 6.67
CA ALA A 277 -3.99 -8.98 7.11
C ALA A 277 -2.97 -8.04 6.44
N TRP A 278 -3.09 -7.87 5.12
CA TRP A 278 -2.19 -7.00 4.36
C TRP A 278 -2.30 -5.54 4.78
N THR A 279 -3.51 -5.01 5.02
CA THR A 279 -3.63 -3.62 5.51
C THR A 279 -3.00 -3.47 6.90
N HIS A 280 -3.08 -4.47 7.76
CA HIS A 280 -2.44 -4.48 9.09
C HIS A 280 -0.97 -4.93 9.07
N GLY A 281 -0.31 -4.76 7.93
CA GLY A 281 1.15 -4.89 7.81
C GLY A 281 1.67 -6.30 7.54
N ALA A 282 0.81 -7.29 7.31
CA ALA A 282 1.29 -8.60 6.87
C ALA A 282 1.94 -8.51 5.49
N GLU A 283 3.05 -9.22 5.30
CA GLU A 283 3.68 -9.42 4.00
C GLU A 283 3.10 -10.68 3.37
N VAL A 284 2.10 -10.48 2.50
CA VAL A 284 1.39 -11.57 1.84
C VAL A 284 2.13 -12.00 0.57
N ASP A 285 2.40 -13.30 0.45
CA ASP A 285 2.91 -13.89 -0.78
C ASP A 285 1.79 -14.05 -1.81
N TRP A 286 1.64 -13.03 -2.65
CA TRP A 286 0.65 -13.00 -3.72
C TRP A 286 0.89 -14.05 -4.82
N ALA A 287 2.07 -14.67 -4.89
CA ALA A 287 2.32 -15.76 -5.84
C ALA A 287 1.46 -16.99 -5.50
N VAL A 288 1.19 -17.22 -4.22
CA VAL A 288 0.31 -18.29 -3.73
C VAL A 288 -1.12 -18.12 -4.26
N TRP A 289 -1.61 -16.89 -4.34
CA TRP A 289 -2.97 -16.57 -4.80
C TRP A 289 -3.11 -16.57 -6.33
N TYR A 290 -2.16 -15.94 -7.04
CA TYR A 290 -2.29 -15.72 -8.48
C TYR A 290 -1.64 -16.80 -9.35
N GLY A 291 -0.73 -17.61 -8.78
CA GLY A 291 0.06 -18.60 -9.51
C GLY A 291 0.99 -17.97 -10.56
N ALA A 292 1.57 -18.81 -11.41
CA ALA A 292 2.38 -18.36 -12.54
C ALA A 292 1.48 -18.04 -13.75
N GLY A 293 1.64 -16.85 -14.35
CA GLY A 293 1.16 -16.59 -15.72
C GLY A 293 0.03 -15.58 -15.91
N ARG A 294 -0.39 -14.82 -14.88
CA ARG A 294 -1.35 -13.73 -15.11
C ARG A 294 -0.70 -12.54 -15.82
N ARG A 295 -1.44 -11.95 -16.77
CA ARG A 295 -0.99 -10.78 -17.52
C ARG A 295 -1.03 -9.52 -16.63
N ARG A 296 -0.05 -8.63 -16.79
CA ARG A 296 -0.07 -7.28 -16.19
C ARG A 296 -0.68 -6.29 -17.18
N VAL A 297 -1.44 -5.33 -16.67
CA VAL A 297 -2.07 -4.27 -17.46
C VAL A 297 -1.52 -2.90 -17.07
N PRO A 298 -1.44 -1.93 -17.99
CA PRO A 298 -1.06 -0.57 -17.64
C PRO A 298 -2.06 0.03 -16.64
N LEU A 299 -1.57 0.56 -15.53
CA LEU A 299 -2.36 1.22 -14.50
C LEU A 299 -1.67 2.53 -14.08
N PRO A 300 -2.39 3.51 -13.50
CA PRO A 300 -1.82 4.81 -13.11
C PRO A 300 -0.53 4.67 -12.30
N THR A 301 0.45 5.54 -12.56
CA THR A 301 1.73 5.54 -11.83
C THR A 301 1.55 6.09 -10.41
N TYR A 302 2.55 5.87 -9.55
CA TYR A 302 2.53 6.41 -8.19
C TYR A 302 2.40 7.94 -8.19
N PRO A 303 1.49 8.53 -7.40
CA PRO A 303 1.33 9.98 -7.34
C PRO A 303 2.42 10.60 -6.47
N TYR A 304 3.58 10.86 -7.05
CA TYR A 304 4.68 11.52 -6.36
C TYR A 304 4.24 12.86 -5.78
N GLU A 305 4.55 13.08 -4.50
CA GLU A 305 4.35 14.38 -3.86
C GLU A 305 5.25 15.40 -4.55
N ARG A 306 4.68 16.56 -4.91
CA ARG A 306 5.43 17.65 -5.52
C ARG A 306 6.14 18.44 -4.42
N VAL A 307 7.11 17.78 -3.78
CA VAL A 307 8.02 18.45 -2.86
C VAL A 307 9.12 19.08 -3.69
N ARG A 308 9.24 20.41 -3.61
CA ARG A 308 10.31 21.14 -4.30
C ARG A 308 11.61 20.85 -3.58
N HIS A 309 12.41 19.93 -4.13
CA HIS A 309 13.78 19.70 -3.69
C HIS A 309 14.69 20.57 -4.54
N TRP A 310 14.99 21.78 -4.04
CA TRP A 310 15.99 22.66 -4.64
C TRP A 310 17.31 22.44 -3.88
N VAL A 311 18.37 22.05 -4.57
CA VAL A 311 19.72 22.11 -3.99
C VAL A 311 20.12 23.57 -4.05
N GLU A 312 20.16 24.22 -2.90
CA GLU A 312 20.83 25.52 -2.81
C GLU A 312 22.27 25.32 -3.32
N PRO A 313 22.70 26.09 -4.34
CA PRO A 313 24.06 25.96 -4.85
C PRO A 313 25.01 26.07 -3.66
N ARG A 314 25.93 25.11 -3.55
CA ARG A 314 26.90 25.04 -2.45
C ARG A 314 27.56 26.40 -2.32
N ARG A 315 27.17 27.17 -1.29
CA ARG A 315 27.87 28.40 -0.94
C ARG A 315 29.31 27.96 -0.72
N ALA A 316 30.21 28.42 -1.60
CA ALA A 316 31.64 28.26 -1.39
C ALA A 316 31.96 28.77 0.03
N PRO A 317 32.97 28.20 0.71
CA PRO A 317 33.39 28.73 2.00
C PRO A 317 33.54 30.24 1.84
N SER A 318 32.84 30.98 2.69
CA SER A 318 32.73 32.43 2.69
C SER A 318 34.07 33.07 2.32
N ALA A 319 34.15 33.58 1.09
CA ALA A 319 34.99 34.72 0.81
C ALA A 319 34.32 35.89 1.53
N SER A 320 34.76 36.15 2.75
CA SER A 320 34.48 37.41 3.45
C SER A 320 34.93 38.63 2.64
N GLY A 321 35.68 38.45 1.55
CA GLY A 321 35.99 39.49 0.55
C GLY A 321 34.88 39.77 -0.47
N ASP A 322 34.10 38.77 -0.91
CA ASP A 322 33.05 38.98 -1.93
C ASP A 322 31.89 39.82 -1.37
N GLN A 323 31.61 39.69 -0.07
CA GLN A 323 30.56 40.47 0.60
C GLN A 323 30.97 41.94 0.77
N GLU A 324 32.27 42.22 1.01
CA GLU A 324 32.82 43.58 1.07
C GLU A 324 32.87 44.25 -0.32
N GLU A 325 33.19 43.50 -1.39
CA GLU A 325 33.13 43.99 -2.78
C GLU A 325 31.67 44.24 -3.26
N LYS A 326 30.73 43.35 -2.89
CA LYS A 326 29.29 43.51 -3.14
C LYS A 326 28.74 44.78 -2.49
N ASP A 327 29.10 45.01 -1.22
CA ASP A 327 28.68 46.20 -0.49
C ASP A 327 29.37 47.48 -1.04
N ASP A 328 30.62 47.41 -1.53
CA ASP A 328 31.31 48.53 -2.20
C ASP A 328 30.60 48.96 -3.50
N LEU A 329 30.28 48.01 -4.40
CA LEU A 329 29.63 48.33 -5.67
C LEU A 329 28.24 48.93 -5.45
N ARG A 330 27.47 48.38 -4.51
CA ARG A 330 26.14 48.89 -4.16
C ARG A 330 26.21 50.28 -3.53
N GLN A 331 27.16 50.53 -2.63
CA GLN A 331 27.36 51.86 -2.05
C GLN A 331 27.76 52.88 -3.10
N ARG A 332 28.67 52.53 -4.01
CA ARG A 332 29.09 53.38 -5.14
C ARG A 332 27.92 53.67 -6.08
N PHE A 333 27.10 52.67 -6.40
CA PHE A 333 25.92 52.86 -7.23
C PHE A 333 24.91 53.82 -6.58
N LEU A 334 24.61 53.66 -5.28
CA LEU A 334 23.67 54.53 -4.57
C LEU A 334 24.19 55.98 -4.44
N GLY A 335 25.49 56.16 -4.24
CA GLY A 335 26.15 57.47 -4.09
C GLY A 335 26.51 58.17 -5.41
N ALA A 336 26.58 57.46 -6.53
CA ALA A 336 26.99 57.97 -7.82
C ALA A 336 25.90 58.82 -8.53
N GLY A 337 26.34 59.76 -9.36
CA GLY A 337 25.47 60.48 -10.29
C GLY A 337 24.99 59.59 -11.45
N GLN A 338 23.97 60.02 -12.20
CA GLN A 338 23.35 59.21 -13.27
C GLN A 338 24.36 58.72 -14.33
N ALA A 339 25.30 59.56 -14.76
CA ALA A 339 26.31 59.18 -15.75
C ALA A 339 27.30 58.12 -15.18
N GLU A 340 27.66 58.24 -13.91
CA GLU A 340 28.58 57.32 -13.24
C GLU A 340 27.91 55.98 -12.90
N ARG A 341 26.61 55.98 -12.58
CA ARG A 341 25.82 54.75 -12.41
C ARG A 341 25.78 53.91 -13.69
N ARG A 342 25.63 54.56 -14.85
CA ARG A 342 25.64 53.88 -16.15
C ARG A 342 26.97 53.17 -16.40
N THR A 343 28.08 53.88 -16.19
CA THR A 343 29.43 53.30 -16.37
C THR A 343 29.66 52.13 -15.41
N LEU A 344 29.26 52.24 -14.14
CA LEU A 344 29.43 51.16 -13.16
C LEU A 344 28.64 49.90 -13.54
N VAL A 345 27.41 50.05 -14.03
CA VAL A 345 26.56 48.92 -14.46
C VAL A 345 27.09 48.32 -15.76
N GLU A 346 27.51 49.15 -16.72
CA GLU A 346 28.08 48.68 -17.99
C GLU A 346 29.37 47.88 -17.77
N ASP A 347 30.31 48.40 -16.96
CA ASP A 347 31.56 47.71 -16.63
C ASP A 347 31.32 46.39 -15.89
N PHE A 348 30.30 46.34 -15.04
CA PHE A 348 29.90 45.11 -14.38
C PHE A 348 29.33 44.09 -15.37
N LEU A 349 28.39 44.52 -16.21
CA LEU A 349 27.75 43.66 -17.22
C LEU A 349 28.79 43.10 -18.20
N ARG A 350 29.69 43.93 -18.73
CA ARG A 350 30.76 43.50 -19.64
C ARG A 350 31.66 42.44 -18.99
N ARG A 351 32.06 42.62 -17.73
CA ARG A 351 32.86 41.61 -16.99
C ARG A 351 32.11 40.30 -16.78
N GLN A 352 30.82 40.35 -16.42
CA GLN A 352 30.02 39.14 -16.20
C GLN A 352 29.78 38.38 -17.51
N ILE A 353 29.44 39.09 -18.59
CA ILE A 353 29.23 38.51 -19.92
C ILE A 353 30.53 37.88 -20.43
N ALA A 354 31.66 38.58 -20.31
CA ALA A 354 32.97 38.04 -20.67
C ALA A 354 33.30 36.76 -19.89
N THR A 355 33.03 36.75 -18.59
CA THR A 355 33.21 35.57 -17.73
C THR A 355 32.37 34.39 -18.20
N MET A 356 31.09 34.61 -18.52
CA MET A 356 30.19 33.55 -18.98
C MET A 356 30.57 33.01 -20.36
N LEU A 357 31.02 33.88 -21.26
CA LEU A 357 31.53 33.50 -22.58
C LEU A 357 32.96 32.93 -22.54
N GLN A 358 33.60 32.90 -21.36
CA GLN A 358 35.00 32.52 -21.16
C GLN A 358 35.98 33.32 -22.04
N ARG A 359 35.70 34.62 -22.19
CA ARG A 359 36.49 35.58 -22.95
C ARG A 359 37.04 36.67 -22.04
N ASP A 360 38.04 37.39 -22.54
CA ASP A 360 38.53 38.61 -21.87
C ASP A 360 37.51 39.75 -22.03
N ALA A 361 37.32 40.56 -20.99
CA ALA A 361 36.36 41.67 -21.01
C ALA A 361 36.73 42.73 -22.05
N ASP A 362 38.03 42.95 -22.25
CA ASP A 362 38.58 43.86 -23.27
C ASP A 362 38.44 43.31 -24.70
N SER A 363 38.00 42.06 -24.85
CA SER A 363 37.79 41.40 -26.15
C SER A 363 36.34 41.42 -26.63
N LEU A 364 35.43 41.99 -25.84
CA LEU A 364 34.04 42.22 -26.24
C LEU A 364 33.97 43.46 -27.15
N PRO A 365 33.13 43.45 -28.20
CA PRO A 365 32.96 44.61 -29.05
C PRO A 365 32.48 45.83 -28.25
N GLU A 366 33.06 47.00 -28.54
CA GLU A 366 32.63 48.27 -27.93
C GLU A 366 31.24 48.68 -28.41
N ALA A 367 30.88 48.31 -29.65
CA ALA A 367 29.56 48.55 -30.23
C ALA A 367 28.47 47.74 -29.49
N ASP A 368 27.31 48.35 -29.29
CA ASP A 368 26.15 47.72 -28.66
C ASP A 368 25.58 46.65 -29.62
N GLU A 369 25.96 45.40 -29.38
CA GLU A 369 25.63 44.24 -30.21
C GLU A 369 24.65 43.31 -29.47
N ASP A 370 23.83 42.61 -30.23
CA ASP A 370 22.90 41.61 -29.72
C ASP A 370 23.67 40.50 -28.98
N LEU A 371 23.32 40.31 -27.71
CA LEU A 371 23.98 39.35 -26.81
C LEU A 371 23.84 37.91 -27.31
N PHE A 372 22.77 37.57 -28.04
CA PHE A 372 22.61 36.24 -28.64
C PHE A 372 23.53 36.04 -29.84
N VAL A 373 23.82 37.09 -30.60
CA VAL A 373 24.83 37.06 -31.68
C VAL A 373 26.23 36.89 -31.10
N LEU A 374 26.48 37.46 -29.91
CA LEU A 374 27.72 37.28 -29.15
C LEU A 374 27.88 35.89 -28.52
N GLY A 375 26.89 35.01 -28.68
CA GLY A 375 26.93 33.61 -28.25
C GLY A 375 26.38 33.37 -26.85
N MET A 376 25.67 34.34 -26.25
CA MET A 376 24.88 34.08 -25.06
C MET A 376 23.62 33.29 -25.42
N ASP A 377 23.12 32.48 -24.49
CA ASP A 377 21.80 31.88 -24.58
C ASP A 377 20.82 32.54 -23.58
N SER A 378 19.53 32.20 -23.68
CA SER A 378 18.50 32.78 -22.83
C SER A 378 18.68 32.46 -21.33
N LEU A 379 19.38 31.37 -20.98
CA LEU A 379 19.67 31.02 -19.59
C LEU A 379 20.82 31.88 -19.05
N MET A 380 21.87 32.09 -19.83
CA MET A 380 22.97 33.00 -19.49
C MET A 380 22.46 34.43 -19.29
N LEU A 381 21.54 34.89 -20.13
CA LEU A 381 20.90 36.20 -19.98
C LEU A 381 20.15 36.32 -18.64
N ILE A 382 19.35 35.30 -18.30
CA ILE A 382 18.63 35.26 -17.01
C ILE A 382 19.61 35.27 -15.84
N ASP A 383 20.70 34.53 -15.93
CA ASP A 383 21.72 34.47 -14.88
C ASP A 383 22.47 35.81 -14.71
N VAL A 384 22.78 36.53 -15.80
CA VAL A 384 23.38 37.87 -15.73
C VAL A 384 22.44 38.86 -15.06
N ILE A 385 21.16 38.86 -15.44
CA ILE A 385 20.14 39.75 -14.87
C ILE A 385 19.93 39.44 -13.37
N ALA A 386 19.84 38.16 -13.02
CA ALA A 386 19.68 37.72 -11.63
C ALA A 386 20.89 38.14 -10.77
N ARG A 387 22.11 38.02 -11.31
CA ARG A 387 23.34 38.46 -10.64
C ARG A 387 23.41 39.97 -10.48
N LEU A 388 23.05 40.73 -11.51
CA LEU A 388 23.01 42.19 -11.44
C LEU A 388 22.02 42.67 -10.35
N GLY A 389 20.84 42.04 -10.28
CA GLY A 389 19.84 42.34 -9.25
C GLY A 389 20.33 41.99 -7.83
N ASP A 390 21.02 40.86 -7.65
CA ASP A 390 21.61 40.46 -6.38
C ASP A 390 22.72 41.42 -5.93
N GLU A 391 23.60 41.84 -6.84
CA GLU A 391 24.73 42.71 -6.55
C GLU A 391 24.31 44.14 -6.17
N LEU A 392 23.32 44.69 -6.88
CA LEU A 392 22.81 46.04 -6.61
C LEU A 392 21.73 46.05 -5.52
N GLY A 393 21.20 44.87 -5.16
CA GLY A 393 20.04 44.73 -4.28
C GLY A 393 18.79 45.41 -4.84
N LEU A 394 18.61 45.36 -6.17
CA LEU A 394 17.52 45.96 -6.91
C LEU A 394 16.74 44.90 -7.69
N VAL A 395 15.44 45.08 -7.81
CA VAL A 395 14.60 44.24 -8.67
C VAL A 395 14.67 44.81 -10.08
N VAL A 396 15.39 44.13 -10.98
CA VAL A 396 15.49 44.53 -12.39
C VAL A 396 14.13 44.33 -13.07
N PRO A 397 13.52 45.37 -13.67
CA PRO A 397 12.24 45.26 -14.36
C PRO A 397 12.30 44.31 -15.56
N SER A 398 11.23 43.56 -15.82
CA SER A 398 11.13 42.58 -16.92
C SER A 398 10.88 43.21 -18.31
N THR A 399 11.27 44.46 -18.51
CA THR A 399 11.00 45.26 -19.72
C THR A 399 12.10 45.14 -20.78
N ILE A 400 13.07 44.25 -20.58
CA ILE A 400 14.15 43.99 -21.53
C ILE A 400 13.57 43.24 -22.72
N ASP A 401 13.84 43.72 -23.93
CA ASP A 401 13.36 43.07 -25.16
C ASP A 401 14.00 41.68 -25.26
N SER A 402 13.16 40.65 -25.31
CA SER A 402 13.59 39.25 -25.33
C SER A 402 14.05 38.80 -26.72
N GLU A 403 13.79 39.59 -27.77
CA GLU A 403 14.13 39.22 -29.14
C GLU A 403 15.57 39.62 -29.51
N HIS A 404 16.05 40.78 -29.07
CA HIS A 404 17.40 41.32 -29.39
C HIS A 404 18.05 42.08 -28.22
N PRO A 405 18.38 41.40 -27.11
CA PRO A 405 18.87 42.07 -25.91
C PRO A 405 20.28 42.63 -26.11
N THR A 406 20.51 43.90 -25.73
CA THR A 406 21.84 44.53 -25.78
C THR A 406 22.34 44.97 -24.38
N ILE A 407 23.62 45.33 -24.28
CA ILE A 407 24.20 45.79 -23.01
C ILE A 407 23.60 47.14 -22.62
N GLN A 408 23.43 48.07 -23.56
CA GLN A 408 22.86 49.38 -23.25
C GLN A 408 21.40 49.29 -22.80
N GLU A 409 20.60 48.37 -23.34
CA GLU A 409 19.22 48.14 -22.88
C GLU A 409 19.17 47.65 -21.42
N LEU A 410 20.10 46.78 -21.04
CA LEU A 410 20.23 46.32 -19.65
C LEU A 410 20.67 47.45 -18.71
N VAL A 411 21.60 48.32 -19.16
CA VAL A 411 22.03 49.50 -18.40
C VAL A 411 20.87 50.48 -18.24
N ASP A 412 20.11 50.75 -19.31
CA ASP A 412 18.95 51.64 -19.30
C ASP A 412 17.85 51.14 -18.38
N GLY A 413 17.56 49.83 -18.41
CA GLY A 413 16.53 49.23 -17.57
C GLY A 413 16.81 49.30 -16.05
N VAL A 414 18.07 49.50 -15.66
CA VAL A 414 18.50 49.57 -14.25
C VAL A 414 18.84 50.99 -13.80
N THR A 415 19.27 51.86 -14.72
CA THR A 415 19.66 53.25 -14.41
C THR A 415 18.62 54.31 -14.77
N GLY A 416 17.56 53.91 -15.49
CA GLY A 416 16.45 54.76 -15.95
C GLY A 416 15.41 55.11 -14.89
#